data_AF-A0A0L8H563-F1
#
_entry.id   AF-A0A0L8H563-F1
#
_cell.length_a   1.000
_cell.length_b   1.000
_cell.length_c   1.000
_cell.angle_alpha   90.00
_cell.angle_beta   90.00
_cell.angle_gamma   90.00
#
_symmetry.space_group_name_H-M   'P 1'
#
loop_
_entity.id
_entity.type
_entity.pdbx_description
1 polymer ?
#
loop_
_entity_poly.entity_id
_entity_poly.type
_entity_poly.pdbx_seq_one_letter_code
_entity_poly.pdbx_strand_id
1 'polypeptide(L)'
;MKTTLSYLFFLISLLTALLHCITCSQYDSSIEDNEFAEFEEFDEDDPVDSNSNYNQQETYLGSESKPSSEEQQQQQQKWSQYPDNTAEDDDATVETEDDENDYLNDDEEFEGFDDKERNFGKGKSHEASPGLTIPNIPYHLHTNWDSFYMEMLMLGGLCAYFLNFLAGKSKNHKLAQAWLNGHKELLYSNFYIVGDDGATKDAQSGMLLKESENVYVLWCSGRVYVEGMLVELKFIKRQDLVNTIARALKPSSDQIVVTVDMEPNTMDKFVCCVAQKKVCAKLHRDMYDLSQFCTEKKNAEKFDLPSSYQILSEIGEATSAVIDKRVYHILTKYEGLVEYIHFSDMYSGPKNQDESVPQKMPASRPVIIFCFNVPGRGHTNTADMESMKPLMQMIFHCIDKVSRMQLSKDARQKAERNRQKAEEAFLKAAHAQRQEAAQQRREEKRRAEKEKIMNEDDPDKTRKWEERENKRDLKKKQPKMKRMTLS
;
A
#
# COMPACT_ATOMS: atom_id res chain seq x y z
N MET A 1 -33.52 -39.20 -7.31
CA MET A 1 -34.44 -38.90 -6.19
C MET A 1 -33.70 -38.56 -4.89
N LYS A 2 -33.20 -39.50 -4.06
CA LYS A 2 -32.61 -39.11 -2.76
C LYS A 2 -31.42 -38.15 -2.87
N THR A 3 -30.51 -38.38 -3.82
CA THR A 3 -29.38 -37.48 -4.13
C THR A 3 -29.84 -36.15 -4.71
N THR A 4 -30.69 -36.16 -5.74
CA THR A 4 -31.22 -34.95 -6.39
C THR A 4 -32.00 -34.06 -5.42
N LEU A 5 -32.75 -34.64 -4.47
CA LEU A 5 -33.44 -33.90 -3.42
C LEU A 5 -32.46 -33.25 -2.42
N SER A 6 -31.33 -33.91 -2.13
CA SER A 6 -30.29 -33.35 -1.26
C SER A 6 -29.55 -32.17 -1.91
N TYR A 7 -29.28 -32.25 -3.22
CA TYR A 7 -28.73 -31.11 -3.97
C TYR A 7 -29.72 -29.95 -4.06
N LEU A 8 -31.01 -30.24 -4.28
CA LEU A 8 -32.07 -29.23 -4.25
C LEU A 8 -32.14 -28.51 -2.88
N PHE A 9 -32.10 -29.24 -1.77
CA PHE A 9 -32.07 -28.65 -0.42
C PHE A 9 -30.81 -27.81 -0.18
N PHE A 10 -29.64 -28.26 -0.65
CA PHE A 10 -28.40 -27.50 -0.52
C PHE A 10 -28.43 -26.21 -1.35
N LEU A 11 -28.95 -26.27 -2.57
CA LEU A 11 -29.08 -25.13 -3.47
C LEU A 11 -30.14 -24.12 -2.99
N ILE A 12 -31.26 -24.58 -2.42
CA ILE A 12 -32.24 -23.73 -1.73
C ILE A 12 -31.60 -23.06 -0.50
N SER A 13 -30.84 -23.80 0.31
CA SER A 13 -30.11 -23.24 1.46
C SER A 13 -29.15 -22.13 1.04
N LEU A 14 -28.38 -22.35 -0.04
CA LEU A 14 -27.47 -21.37 -0.64
C LEU A 14 -28.22 -20.12 -1.13
N LEU A 15 -29.34 -20.30 -1.85
CA LEU A 15 -30.21 -19.22 -2.32
C LEU A 15 -30.80 -18.40 -1.17
N THR A 16 -31.27 -19.04 -0.09
CA THR A 16 -31.80 -18.32 1.09
C THR A 16 -30.73 -17.55 1.87
N ALA A 17 -29.48 -18.01 1.86
CA ALA A 17 -28.34 -17.29 2.42
C ALA A 17 -27.95 -16.08 1.54
N LEU A 18 -27.92 -16.25 0.22
CA LEU A 18 -27.70 -15.16 -0.74
C LEU A 18 -28.80 -14.09 -0.63
N LEU A 19 -30.07 -14.49 -0.50
CA LEU A 19 -31.18 -13.55 -0.29
C LEU A 19 -31.01 -12.74 1.00
N HIS A 20 -30.59 -13.36 2.10
CA HIS A 20 -30.30 -12.65 3.35
C HIS A 20 -29.18 -11.62 3.21
N CYS A 21 -28.15 -11.89 2.39
CA CYS A 21 -27.10 -10.92 2.09
C CYS A 21 -27.66 -9.72 1.30
N ILE A 22 -28.51 -9.96 0.30
CA ILE A 22 -29.09 -8.92 -0.57
C ILE A 22 -30.11 -8.07 0.19
N THR A 23 -30.98 -8.65 1.02
CA THR A 23 -31.92 -7.89 1.86
C THR A 23 -31.22 -7.06 2.94
N CYS A 24 -29.96 -7.36 3.26
CA CYS A 24 -29.12 -6.53 4.12
C CYS A 24 -28.40 -5.39 3.38
N SER A 25 -28.36 -5.40 2.04
CA SER A 25 -27.74 -4.33 1.23
C SER A 25 -28.73 -3.36 0.61
N GLN A 26 -30.01 -3.73 0.47
CA GLN A 26 -31.06 -2.84 -0.03
C GLN A 26 -31.59 -1.88 1.05
N TYR A 27 -30.77 -0.91 1.45
CA TYR A 27 -31.24 0.35 2.02
C TYR A 27 -30.34 1.51 1.56
N ASP A 28 -31.01 2.55 1.07
CA ASP A 28 -30.51 3.72 0.34
C ASP A 28 -29.95 3.49 -1.07
N SER A 29 -30.36 4.36 -1.99
CA SER A 29 -30.12 4.25 -3.43
C SER A 29 -30.10 5.62 -4.12
N SER A 30 -28.91 6.21 -4.28
CA SER A 30 -28.62 7.23 -5.30
C SER A 30 -27.13 7.56 -5.34
N ILE A 31 -26.56 7.51 -6.55
CA ILE A 31 -25.51 8.36 -7.15
C ILE A 31 -25.09 7.64 -8.43
N GLU A 32 -24.94 8.38 -9.52
CA GLU A 32 -24.97 7.84 -10.88
C GLU A 32 -23.64 7.23 -11.34
N ASP A 33 -23.72 6.16 -12.14
CA ASP A 33 -22.59 5.57 -12.85
C ASP A 33 -22.18 6.46 -14.04
N ASN A 34 -20.88 6.78 -14.15
CA ASN A 34 -20.31 7.44 -15.33
C ASN A 34 -18.78 7.24 -15.41
N GLU A 35 -18.33 5.99 -15.53
CA GLU A 35 -16.93 5.67 -15.83
C GLU A 35 -16.83 4.35 -16.62
N PHE A 36 -16.85 4.45 -17.94
CA PHE A 36 -16.56 3.35 -18.86
C PHE A 36 -15.66 3.84 -20.00
N ALA A 37 -14.73 2.98 -20.42
CA ALA A 37 -13.71 3.19 -21.44
C ALA A 37 -12.64 4.27 -21.12
N GLU A 38 -11.55 3.83 -20.51
CA GLU A 38 -10.22 4.09 -21.07
C GLU A 38 -9.40 2.78 -21.01
N PHE A 39 -8.49 2.57 -21.96
CA PHE A 39 -7.76 1.31 -22.16
C PHE A 39 -6.27 1.46 -21.79
N GLU A 40 -5.56 0.33 -21.69
CA GLU A 40 -4.12 0.29 -21.44
C GLU A 40 -3.33 0.94 -22.61
N GLU A 41 -2.62 2.04 -22.34
CA GLU A 41 -1.48 2.50 -23.15
C GLU A 41 -0.18 2.31 -22.35
N PHE A 42 0.89 1.88 -23.02
CA PHE A 42 2.01 1.16 -22.40
C PHE A 42 3.35 1.82 -22.78
N ASP A 43 3.74 2.84 -22.04
CA ASP A 43 5.04 3.51 -22.21
C ASP A 43 6.12 2.89 -21.30
N GLU A 44 7.01 2.11 -21.91
CA GLU A 44 8.36 1.86 -21.38
C GLU A 44 9.25 3.06 -21.73
N ASP A 45 10.01 3.62 -20.78
CA ASP A 45 11.10 4.52 -21.13
C ASP A 45 12.29 4.40 -20.16
N ASP A 46 13.48 4.13 -20.71
CA ASP A 46 14.67 3.67 -20.00
C ASP A 46 15.75 4.77 -20.00
N PRO A 47 16.23 5.28 -18.84
CA PRO A 47 17.24 6.34 -18.81
C PRO A 47 18.64 5.80 -19.12
N VAL A 48 19.06 5.93 -20.38
CA VAL A 48 20.35 5.41 -20.91
C VAL A 48 21.59 5.98 -20.21
N ASP A 49 22.40 5.12 -19.60
CA ASP A 49 23.70 5.47 -19.00
C ASP A 49 24.77 5.75 -20.08
N SER A 50 25.28 7.00 -20.11
CA SER A 50 26.18 7.51 -21.15
C SER A 50 27.53 7.98 -20.59
N ASN A 51 28.38 7.02 -20.22
CA ASN A 51 29.69 7.28 -19.64
C ASN A 51 30.79 7.41 -20.73
N SER A 52 31.32 8.63 -20.93
CA SER A 52 32.55 8.86 -21.68
C SER A 52 33.44 9.91 -21.01
N ASN A 53 34.77 9.78 -21.17
CA ASN A 53 35.76 10.37 -20.27
C ASN A 53 36.95 10.96 -21.03
N TYR A 54 37.13 12.28 -20.97
CA TYR A 54 38.37 12.95 -21.38
C TYR A 54 38.69 14.17 -20.50
N ASN A 55 39.99 14.43 -20.31
CA ASN A 55 40.50 15.61 -19.62
C ASN A 55 40.72 16.75 -20.64
N GLN A 56 40.38 18.00 -20.29
CA GLN A 56 41.40 19.06 -20.27
C GLN A 56 40.98 20.35 -19.51
N GLN A 57 41.85 20.73 -18.58
CA GLN A 57 42.38 22.08 -18.31
C GLN A 57 41.90 23.22 -19.25
N GLU A 58 41.21 24.25 -18.71
CA GLU A 58 41.82 25.59 -18.50
C GLU A 58 40.94 26.60 -17.73
N THR A 59 41.40 27.85 -17.64
CA THR A 59 41.24 28.79 -16.51
C THR A 59 40.40 30.03 -16.88
N TYR A 60 39.98 30.77 -15.84
CA TYR A 60 39.67 32.23 -15.79
C TYR A 60 38.24 32.76 -16.10
N LEU A 61 37.84 33.72 -15.22
CA LEU A 61 37.10 34.99 -15.42
C LEU A 61 35.86 35.00 -16.35
N GLY A 62 34.75 35.65 -16.00
CA GLY A 62 34.47 36.66 -14.98
C GLY A 62 33.31 37.57 -15.44
N SER A 63 32.90 38.57 -14.65
CA SER A 63 31.75 39.50 -14.86
C SER A 63 30.37 38.80 -14.99
N GLU A 64 29.36 39.10 -14.18
CA GLU A 64 28.65 40.38 -13.98
C GLU A 64 27.86 40.88 -15.20
N SER A 65 26.53 40.74 -15.18
CA SER A 65 25.62 41.90 -15.16
C SER A 65 24.13 41.53 -15.04
N LYS A 66 23.38 42.46 -14.47
CA LYS A 66 21.91 42.61 -14.35
C LYS A 66 21.59 44.05 -14.86
N PRO A 67 20.32 44.48 -15.03
CA PRO A 67 19.04 43.80 -15.22
C PRO A 67 18.26 44.43 -16.41
N SER A 68 16.92 44.58 -16.30
CA SER A 68 16.00 45.47 -17.07
C SER A 68 15.73 45.11 -18.54
N SER A 69 14.56 45.39 -19.14
CA SER A 69 13.19 45.71 -18.62
C SER A 69 12.18 45.59 -19.78
N GLU A 70 10.91 45.96 -19.53
CA GLU A 70 9.87 46.48 -20.45
C GLU A 70 10.33 46.89 -21.89
N GLU A 71 9.55 46.74 -22.98
CA GLU A 71 8.08 46.80 -23.10
C GLU A 71 7.49 46.27 -24.45
N GLN A 72 6.17 46.06 -24.47
CA GLN A 72 5.17 46.15 -25.59
C GLN A 72 5.51 45.88 -27.09
N GLN A 73 4.86 44.83 -27.62
CA GLN A 73 3.92 44.80 -28.77
C GLN A 73 4.31 45.02 -30.28
N GLN A 74 3.90 44.01 -31.07
CA GLN A 74 3.10 44.07 -32.33
C GLN A 74 3.72 44.13 -33.76
N GLN A 75 2.87 43.65 -34.70
CA GLN A 75 2.92 43.63 -36.17
C GLN A 75 3.79 42.52 -36.82
N GLN A 76 3.42 41.94 -37.99
CA GLN A 76 2.50 42.45 -39.01
C GLN A 76 1.74 41.39 -39.87
N GLN A 77 0.39 41.42 -39.83
CA GLN A 77 -0.57 41.03 -40.90
C GLN A 77 -0.67 39.52 -41.29
N LYS A 78 -1.72 38.99 -41.97
CA LYS A 78 -2.57 39.62 -43.01
C LYS A 78 -3.96 38.95 -43.27
N TRP A 79 -5.08 39.68 -43.02
CA TRP A 79 -6.42 39.68 -43.73
C TRP A 79 -7.20 38.35 -43.94
N SER A 80 -8.54 38.23 -44.03
CA SER A 80 -9.79 38.95 -43.64
C SER A 80 -10.99 38.02 -44.08
N GLN A 81 -12.29 38.14 -43.80
CA GLN A 81 -13.19 39.11 -43.13
C GLN A 81 -14.56 38.45 -42.79
N TYR A 82 -15.49 39.16 -42.12
CA TYR A 82 -16.92 38.81 -41.92
C TYR A 82 -17.86 39.62 -42.88
N PRO A 83 -19.18 39.31 -43.00
CA PRO A 83 -20.25 39.62 -42.00
C PRO A 83 -21.13 38.38 -41.66
N ASP A 84 -21.89 38.22 -40.56
CA ASP A 84 -22.59 39.09 -39.58
C ASP A 84 -23.90 39.76 -40.05
N ASN A 85 -25.07 39.30 -39.55
CA ASN A 85 -26.09 40.14 -38.86
C ASN A 85 -27.35 39.36 -38.36
N THR A 86 -27.66 39.55 -37.08
CA THR A 86 -28.98 39.76 -36.41
C THR A 86 -30.29 39.00 -36.78
N ALA A 87 -30.93 38.45 -35.73
CA ALA A 87 -32.28 38.77 -35.20
C ALA A 87 -33.47 37.76 -35.28
N GLU A 88 -34.20 37.76 -34.16
CA GLU A 88 -35.65 37.50 -33.91
C GLU A 88 -36.19 36.05 -33.83
N ASP A 89 -37.35 35.95 -33.18
CA ASP A 89 -37.97 34.75 -32.57
C ASP A 89 -38.61 33.78 -33.59
N ASP A 90 -38.83 32.51 -33.22
CA ASP A 90 -40.16 32.04 -32.74
C ASP A 90 -40.15 30.61 -32.13
N ASP A 91 -41.31 30.17 -31.65
CA ASP A 91 -41.62 28.92 -30.91
C ASP A 91 -41.59 27.61 -31.75
N ALA A 92 -41.70 26.47 -31.04
CA ALA A 92 -42.48 25.26 -31.37
C ALA A 92 -41.74 23.88 -31.43
N THR A 93 -42.16 23.03 -30.48
CA THR A 93 -42.29 21.56 -30.54
C THR A 93 -41.07 20.64 -30.57
N VAL A 94 -41.23 19.51 -29.85
CA VAL A 94 -40.38 18.32 -29.83
C VAL A 94 -41.07 17.22 -30.61
N GLU A 95 -40.36 16.54 -31.51
CA GLU A 95 -40.70 15.18 -31.96
C GLU A 95 -39.45 14.29 -31.87
N THR A 96 -39.67 12.97 -31.76
CA THR A 96 -38.64 11.97 -31.40
C THR A 96 -38.46 10.96 -32.53
N GLU A 97 -37.25 10.87 -33.08
CA GLU A 97 -36.88 9.88 -34.10
C GLU A 97 -36.32 8.61 -33.43
N ASP A 98 -37.22 7.67 -33.08
CA ASP A 98 -36.89 6.27 -32.76
C ASP A 98 -37.36 5.41 -33.96
N ASP A 99 -36.50 5.16 -34.96
CA ASP A 99 -36.92 4.40 -36.15
C ASP A 99 -35.75 3.67 -36.87
N GLU A 100 -35.43 2.44 -36.44
CA GLU A 100 -34.59 1.52 -37.25
C GLU A 100 -34.80 0.03 -36.85
N ASN A 101 -36.03 -0.50 -36.89
CA ASN A 101 -36.27 -1.93 -36.60
C ASN A 101 -37.56 -2.56 -37.19
N ASP A 102 -37.87 -2.34 -38.48
CA ASP A 102 -39.03 -2.97 -39.15
C ASP A 102 -38.67 -3.59 -40.53
N TYR A 103 -37.64 -4.46 -40.54
CA TYR A 103 -37.13 -5.13 -41.74
C TYR A 103 -37.14 -6.67 -41.62
N LEU A 104 -38.25 -7.28 -41.16
CA LEU A 104 -38.38 -8.76 -41.17
C LEU A 104 -39.82 -9.30 -41.08
N ASN A 105 -40.75 -8.81 -41.92
CA ASN A 105 -42.00 -9.50 -42.27
C ASN A 105 -42.42 -9.10 -43.70
N ASP A 106 -42.17 -9.97 -44.68
CA ASP A 106 -42.62 -9.79 -46.07
C ASP A 106 -43.31 -11.07 -46.54
N ASP A 107 -44.63 -11.09 -46.44
CA ASP A 107 -45.51 -12.26 -46.57
C ASP A 107 -46.42 -12.17 -47.82
N GLU A 108 -46.02 -11.48 -48.91
CA GLU A 108 -46.91 -11.36 -50.09
C GLU A 108 -46.26 -11.23 -51.51
N GLU A 109 -45.23 -12.01 -51.86
CA GLU A 109 -44.77 -12.14 -53.28
C GLU A 109 -44.54 -13.60 -53.76
N PHE A 110 -45.61 -14.27 -54.24
CA PHE A 110 -45.67 -14.85 -55.62
C PHE A 110 -47.07 -15.42 -55.97
N GLU A 111 -47.90 -14.67 -56.73
CA GLU A 111 -49.05 -15.23 -57.44
C GLU A 111 -48.82 -15.23 -58.96
N GLY A 112 -49.25 -16.30 -59.64
CA GLY A 112 -49.49 -16.31 -61.09
C GLY A 112 -48.70 -17.34 -61.91
N PHE A 113 -49.32 -18.48 -62.21
CA PHE A 113 -49.18 -19.16 -63.52
C PHE A 113 -50.37 -20.09 -63.82
N ASP A 114 -51.36 -19.52 -64.51
CA ASP A 114 -52.34 -20.08 -65.45
C ASP A 114 -52.98 -21.49 -65.25
N ASP A 115 -54.28 -21.45 -64.98
CA ASP A 115 -55.36 -22.14 -65.71
C ASP A 115 -55.16 -23.58 -66.25
N LYS A 116 -55.92 -24.53 -65.67
CA LYS A 116 -57.05 -25.17 -66.39
C LYS A 116 -58.03 -25.99 -65.55
N GLU A 117 -59.30 -25.56 -65.63
CA GLU A 117 -60.51 -26.37 -65.80
C GLU A 117 -60.77 -27.67 -64.97
N ARG A 118 -61.76 -27.52 -64.06
CA ARG A 118 -62.94 -28.39 -63.85
C ARG A 118 -62.90 -29.61 -62.90
N ASN A 119 -64.03 -29.65 -62.16
CA ASN A 119 -64.82 -30.79 -61.67
C ASN A 119 -64.50 -31.49 -60.33
N PHE A 120 -65.58 -31.69 -59.59
CA PHE A 120 -65.69 -32.52 -58.39
C PHE A 120 -65.39 -33.99 -58.69
N GLY A 121 -64.62 -34.66 -57.83
CA GLY A 121 -64.40 -36.11 -57.87
C GLY A 121 -64.16 -36.71 -56.49
N LYS A 122 -65.06 -37.58 -56.03
CA LYS A 122 -64.94 -38.27 -54.73
C LYS A 122 -64.24 -39.61 -54.95
N GLY A 123 -63.02 -39.79 -54.45
CA GLY A 123 -62.21 -40.99 -54.68
C GLY A 123 -61.34 -41.38 -53.48
N LYS A 124 -61.05 -42.69 -53.35
CA LYS A 124 -60.10 -43.25 -52.38
C LYS A 124 -58.87 -43.79 -53.11
N SER A 125 -57.68 -43.56 -52.55
CA SER A 125 -56.55 -44.48 -52.67
C SER A 125 -55.69 -44.40 -51.40
N HIS A 126 -55.13 -45.53 -50.98
CA HIS A 126 -53.97 -45.55 -50.10
C HIS A 126 -52.74 -45.30 -50.97
N GLU A 127 -51.86 -44.39 -50.57
CA GLU A 127 -50.45 -44.46 -50.96
C GLU A 127 -49.60 -43.88 -49.82
N ALA A 128 -48.40 -44.44 -49.63
CA ALA A 128 -47.60 -44.18 -48.44
C ALA A 128 -46.67 -42.98 -48.67
N SER A 129 -46.87 -41.90 -47.92
CA SER A 129 -45.87 -40.85 -47.77
C SER A 129 -44.58 -41.45 -47.22
N PRO A 130 -43.42 -41.32 -47.91
CA PRO A 130 -42.16 -41.86 -47.41
C PRO A 130 -41.80 -41.16 -46.09
N GLY A 131 -41.50 -41.95 -45.05
CA GLY A 131 -41.16 -41.41 -43.74
C GLY A 131 -39.86 -40.61 -43.80
N LEU A 132 -39.87 -39.38 -43.29
CA LEU A 132 -38.63 -38.60 -43.14
C LEU A 132 -37.68 -39.32 -42.19
N THR A 133 -36.66 -39.96 -42.75
CA THR A 133 -35.50 -40.44 -41.99
C THR A 133 -34.70 -39.23 -41.51
N ILE A 134 -35.04 -38.73 -40.31
CA ILE A 134 -34.25 -37.72 -39.61
C ILE A 134 -32.81 -38.26 -39.52
N PRO A 135 -31.80 -37.58 -40.10
CA PRO A 135 -30.43 -38.06 -40.04
C PRO A 135 -29.96 -38.02 -38.58
N ASN A 136 -29.44 -39.14 -38.08
CA ASN A 136 -28.84 -39.19 -36.75
C ASN A 136 -27.52 -38.40 -36.76
N ILE A 137 -27.62 -37.11 -36.43
CA ILE A 137 -26.45 -36.25 -36.20
C ILE A 137 -25.65 -36.85 -35.04
N PRO A 138 -24.32 -37.06 -35.15
CA PRO A 138 -23.59 -37.77 -34.11
C PRO A 138 -23.62 -37.01 -32.78
N TYR A 139 -23.83 -37.74 -31.68
CA TYR A 139 -24.14 -37.23 -30.33
C TYR A 139 -23.24 -36.09 -29.80
N HIS A 140 -22.02 -35.97 -30.31
CA HIS A 140 -21.06 -34.90 -29.96
C HIS A 140 -21.50 -33.46 -30.30
N LEU A 141 -22.55 -33.27 -31.11
CA LEU A 141 -23.05 -31.95 -31.50
C LEU A 141 -24.38 -31.57 -30.83
N HIS A 142 -24.90 -32.40 -29.92
CA HIS A 142 -25.98 -31.97 -29.03
C HIS A 142 -25.39 -31.13 -27.89
N THR A 143 -25.75 -29.84 -27.86
CA THR A 143 -25.45 -28.89 -26.79
C THR A 143 -26.21 -29.27 -25.51
N ASN A 144 -25.78 -30.36 -24.87
CA ASN A 144 -26.39 -30.88 -23.66
C ASN A 144 -26.11 -29.94 -22.49
N TRP A 145 -27.16 -29.38 -21.89
CA TRP A 145 -27.08 -28.53 -20.70
C TRP A 145 -26.35 -29.20 -19.52
N ASP A 146 -26.38 -30.54 -19.44
CA ASP A 146 -25.62 -31.33 -18.47
C ASP A 146 -24.10 -31.13 -18.58
N SER A 147 -23.56 -30.90 -19.79
CA SER A 147 -22.13 -30.60 -20.01
C SER A 147 -21.73 -29.28 -19.35
N PHE A 148 -22.62 -28.29 -19.40
CA PHE A 148 -22.40 -26.95 -18.84
C PHE A 148 -22.51 -26.92 -17.31
N TYR A 149 -22.85 -28.02 -16.63
CA TYR A 149 -22.93 -28.03 -15.16
C TYR A 149 -21.62 -27.58 -14.49
N MET A 150 -20.47 -27.97 -15.05
CA MET A 150 -19.16 -27.52 -14.54
C MET A 150 -18.87 -26.05 -14.85
N GLU A 151 -19.31 -25.55 -16.00
CA GLU A 151 -19.14 -24.16 -16.42
C GLU A 151 -20.06 -23.22 -15.62
N MET A 152 -21.32 -23.59 -15.40
CA MET A 152 -22.25 -22.85 -14.54
C MET A 152 -21.84 -22.89 -13.06
N LEU A 153 -21.20 -23.98 -12.60
CA LEU A 153 -20.60 -24.04 -11.27
C LEU A 153 -19.39 -23.11 -11.15
N MET A 154 -18.52 -23.06 -12.18
CA MET A 154 -17.38 -22.14 -12.24
C MET A 154 -17.86 -20.67 -12.28
N LEU A 155 -18.83 -20.36 -13.14
CA LEU A 155 -19.44 -19.03 -13.25
C LEU A 155 -20.14 -18.62 -11.94
N GLY A 156 -20.90 -19.51 -11.32
CA GLY A 156 -21.51 -19.28 -10.01
C GLY A 156 -20.48 -19.03 -8.90
N GLY A 157 -19.34 -19.74 -8.94
CA GLY A 157 -18.20 -19.50 -8.06
C GLY A 157 -17.56 -18.13 -8.29
N LEU A 158 -17.39 -17.72 -9.55
CA LEU A 158 -16.87 -16.40 -9.93
C LEU A 158 -17.82 -15.26 -9.50
N CYS A 159 -19.13 -15.42 -9.73
CA CYS A 159 -20.14 -14.48 -9.25
C CYS A 159 -20.16 -14.38 -7.73
N ALA A 160 -20.04 -15.50 -7.00
CA ALA A 160 -19.94 -15.49 -5.53
C ALA A 160 -18.66 -14.79 -5.03
N TYR A 161 -17.54 -14.97 -5.73
CA TYR A 161 -16.29 -14.25 -5.46
C TYR A 161 -16.45 -12.73 -5.70
N PHE A 162 -17.04 -12.33 -6.82
CA PHE A 162 -17.27 -10.92 -7.18
C PHE A 162 -18.24 -10.23 -6.21
N LEU A 163 -19.34 -10.90 -5.82
CA LEU A 163 -20.25 -10.39 -4.80
C LEU A 163 -19.58 -10.25 -3.42
N ASN A 164 -18.71 -11.19 -3.03
CA ASN A 164 -17.88 -11.04 -1.82
C ASN A 164 -16.92 -9.85 -1.93
N PHE A 165 -16.31 -9.64 -3.11
CA PHE A 165 -15.44 -8.49 -3.36
C PHE A 165 -16.18 -7.16 -3.16
N LEU A 166 -17.32 -6.97 -3.83
CA LEU A 166 -18.15 -5.77 -3.72
C LEU A 166 -18.65 -5.53 -2.29
N ALA A 167 -19.19 -6.57 -1.63
CA ALA A 167 -19.67 -6.47 -0.26
C ALA A 167 -18.54 -6.16 0.74
N GLY A 168 -17.35 -6.74 0.53
CA GLY A 168 -16.16 -6.49 1.34
C GLY A 168 -15.61 -5.07 1.17
N LYS A 169 -15.53 -4.59 -0.07
CA LYS A 169 -15.17 -3.21 -0.46
C LYS A 169 -16.11 -2.20 0.18
N SER A 170 -17.42 -2.35 -0.03
CA SER A 170 -18.46 -1.48 0.52
C SER A 170 -18.44 -1.47 2.06
N LYS A 171 -18.30 -2.64 2.72
CA LYS A 171 -18.21 -2.69 4.19
C LYS A 171 -16.96 -2.01 4.73
N ASN A 172 -15.79 -2.19 4.10
CA ASN A 172 -14.56 -1.49 4.49
C ASN A 172 -14.72 0.04 4.32
N HIS A 173 -15.28 0.50 3.21
CA HIS A 173 -15.54 1.92 2.97
C HIS A 173 -16.51 2.53 4.01
N LYS A 174 -17.63 1.85 4.30
CA LYS A 174 -18.62 2.31 5.29
C LYS A 174 -18.04 2.39 6.70
N LEU A 175 -17.12 1.49 7.06
CA LEU A 175 -16.38 1.55 8.32
C LEU A 175 -15.37 2.71 8.36
N ALA A 176 -14.69 2.99 7.25
CA ALA A 176 -13.77 4.12 7.11
C ALA A 176 -14.49 5.46 7.28
N GLN A 177 -15.60 5.66 6.58
CA GLN A 177 -16.41 6.89 6.67
C GLN A 177 -17.03 7.07 8.06
N ALA A 178 -17.48 5.99 8.71
CA ALA A 178 -17.98 6.06 10.10
C ALA A 178 -16.87 6.50 11.08
N TRP A 179 -15.65 5.97 10.93
CA TRP A 179 -14.52 6.44 11.72
C TRP A 179 -14.23 7.92 11.47
N LEU A 180 -14.18 8.36 10.20
CA LEU A 180 -13.92 9.75 9.86
C LEU A 180 -14.95 10.68 10.50
N ASN A 181 -16.25 10.41 10.29
CA ASN A 181 -17.33 11.26 10.80
C ASN A 181 -17.33 11.37 12.32
N GLY A 182 -17.06 10.28 13.05
CA GLY A 182 -16.96 10.30 14.52
C GLY A 182 -15.80 11.15 15.05
N HIS A 183 -14.72 11.33 14.26
CA HIS A 183 -13.48 12.01 14.67
C HIS A 183 -13.24 13.37 13.99
N LYS A 184 -13.98 13.72 12.92
CA LYS A 184 -13.79 14.92 12.10
C LYS A 184 -13.69 16.21 12.92
N GLU A 185 -14.60 16.41 13.87
CA GLU A 185 -14.59 17.55 14.82
C GLU A 185 -13.32 17.60 15.69
N LEU A 186 -12.85 16.44 16.15
CA LEU A 186 -11.69 16.32 17.02
C LEU A 186 -10.40 16.63 16.25
N LEU A 187 -10.35 16.30 14.96
CA LEU A 187 -9.22 16.60 14.10
C LEU A 187 -9.16 18.10 13.77
N TYR A 188 -10.26 18.70 13.31
CA TYR A 188 -10.32 20.14 13.01
C TYR A 188 -10.14 21.06 14.23
N SER A 189 -10.45 20.59 15.44
CA SER A 189 -10.12 21.33 16.68
C SER A 189 -8.66 21.20 17.12
N ASN A 190 -7.84 20.40 16.43
CA ASN A 190 -6.46 20.06 16.80
C ASN A 190 -5.41 20.26 15.70
N PHE A 191 -5.82 20.50 14.44
CA PHE A 191 -4.99 20.71 13.26
C PHE A 191 -5.60 21.79 12.36
N TYR A 192 -4.75 22.51 11.61
CA TYR A 192 -5.20 23.49 10.62
C TYR A 192 -5.65 22.84 9.30
N ILE A 193 -5.00 21.74 8.89
CA ILE A 193 -5.32 21.00 7.67
C ILE A 193 -5.60 19.53 8.04
N VAL A 194 -6.66 18.96 7.45
CA VAL A 194 -7.10 17.58 7.67
C VAL A 194 -7.60 17.02 6.34
N GLY A 195 -7.01 15.92 5.85
CA GLY A 195 -7.27 15.40 4.51
C GLY A 195 -6.43 16.10 3.43
N ASP A 196 -5.16 16.34 3.73
CA ASP A 196 -4.16 16.74 2.73
C ASP A 196 -3.80 15.51 1.86
N ASP A 197 -3.76 15.67 0.54
CA ASP A 197 -3.31 14.62 -0.39
C ASP A 197 -1.90 14.88 -0.95
N GLY A 198 -1.31 16.06 -0.68
CA GLY A 198 -0.01 16.48 -1.19
C GLY A 198 0.08 16.68 -2.71
N ALA A 199 -1.05 16.58 -3.44
CA ALA A 199 -1.13 16.56 -4.90
C ALA A 199 -2.00 17.70 -5.46
N THR A 200 -3.12 18.04 -4.81
CA THR A 200 -3.94 19.21 -5.17
C THR A 200 -3.43 20.48 -4.49
N LYS A 201 -3.51 21.62 -5.20
CA LYS A 201 -3.15 22.93 -4.63
C LYS A 201 -4.20 23.47 -3.66
N ASP A 202 -5.44 22.99 -3.81
CA ASP A 202 -6.57 23.28 -2.95
C ASP A 202 -6.91 22.00 -2.16
N ALA A 203 -6.47 21.95 -0.89
CA ALA A 203 -6.57 20.75 -0.05
C ALA A 203 -8.03 20.34 0.18
N GLN A 204 -8.44 19.17 -0.34
CA GLN A 204 -9.82 18.65 -0.25
C GLN A 204 -10.18 18.21 1.17
N SER A 205 -10.52 19.21 1.98
CA SER A 205 -10.52 19.14 3.43
C SER A 205 -11.55 18.14 3.98
N GLY A 206 -11.03 17.06 4.58
CA GLY A 206 -11.79 16.05 5.29
C GLY A 206 -12.41 14.96 4.41
N MET A 207 -11.70 14.52 3.37
CA MET A 207 -11.84 13.21 2.72
C MET A 207 -10.76 12.23 3.24
N LEU A 208 -11.03 10.92 3.16
CA LEU A 208 -10.02 9.86 3.37
C LEU A 208 -9.41 9.45 2.02
N LEU A 209 -8.08 9.48 1.91
CA LEU A 209 -7.39 8.90 0.76
C LEU A 209 -7.44 7.37 0.87
N LYS A 210 -7.63 6.69 -0.26
CA LYS A 210 -7.81 5.25 -0.33
C LYS A 210 -6.62 4.60 -1.06
N GLU A 211 -5.57 4.26 -0.31
CA GLU A 211 -4.42 3.51 -0.84
C GLU A 211 -4.81 2.10 -1.32
N SER A 212 -5.81 1.46 -0.68
CA SER A 212 -6.22 0.11 -1.04
C SER A 212 -7.63 -0.23 -0.56
N GLU A 213 -8.23 -1.30 -1.08
CA GLU A 213 -9.55 -1.79 -0.66
C GLU A 213 -9.63 -2.25 0.81
N ASN A 214 -8.49 -2.29 1.51
CA ASN A 214 -8.41 -2.50 2.96
C ASN A 214 -7.49 -1.51 3.71
N VAL A 215 -7.02 -0.44 3.06
CA VAL A 215 -6.17 0.59 3.68
C VAL A 215 -6.65 1.98 3.25
N TYR A 216 -7.05 2.78 4.23
CA TYR A 216 -7.46 4.17 4.05
C TYR A 216 -6.56 5.05 4.92
N VAL A 217 -6.14 6.19 4.41
CA VAL A 217 -5.20 7.09 5.09
C VAL A 217 -5.72 8.51 5.20
N LEU A 218 -5.29 9.21 6.26
CA LEU A 218 -5.59 10.61 6.49
C LEU A 218 -4.33 11.34 6.96
N TRP A 219 -3.88 12.33 6.20
CA TRP A 219 -2.87 13.28 6.65
C TRP A 219 -3.52 14.48 7.33
N CYS A 220 -2.95 14.88 8.48
CA CYS A 220 -3.30 16.09 9.21
C CYS A 220 -2.03 16.90 9.50
N SER A 221 -2.06 18.22 9.32
CA SER A 221 -0.88 19.09 9.47
C SER A 221 -1.25 20.46 10.07
N GLY A 222 -0.24 21.27 10.38
CA GLY A 222 -0.44 22.58 11.00
C GLY A 222 -0.88 22.53 12.47
N ARG A 223 -0.29 21.61 13.26
CA ARG A 223 -0.34 21.63 14.73
C ARG A 223 1.04 21.99 15.27
N VAL A 224 1.11 22.82 16.31
CA VAL A 224 2.38 23.18 16.96
C VAL A 224 3.12 21.92 17.45
N TYR A 225 4.44 21.87 17.21
CA TYR A 225 5.36 20.75 17.50
C TYR A 225 5.16 19.46 16.65
N VAL A 226 4.24 19.45 15.69
CA VAL A 226 3.96 18.30 14.81
C VAL A 226 4.15 18.71 13.36
N GLU A 227 5.09 18.05 12.67
CA GLU A 227 5.33 18.24 11.24
C GLU A 227 4.16 17.66 10.43
N GLY A 228 3.71 16.45 10.80
CA GLY A 228 2.50 15.83 10.25
C GLY A 228 1.99 14.69 11.11
N MET A 229 0.72 14.34 10.95
CA MET A 229 0.11 13.14 11.52
C MET A 229 -0.57 12.32 10.42
N LEU A 230 -0.10 11.10 10.21
CA LEU A 230 -0.70 10.09 9.36
C LEU A 230 -1.57 9.15 10.22
N VAL A 231 -2.85 9.03 9.87
CA VAL A 231 -3.74 7.98 10.40
C VAL A 231 -3.97 6.94 9.30
N GLU A 232 -3.62 5.69 9.56
CA GLU A 232 -3.86 4.54 8.69
C GLU A 232 -4.96 3.65 9.28
N LEU A 233 -6.08 3.51 8.57
CA LEU A 233 -7.15 2.57 8.87
C LEU A 233 -6.89 1.27 8.11
N LYS A 234 -6.26 0.32 8.80
CA LYS A 234 -5.83 -0.99 8.26
C LYS A 234 -6.89 -2.04 8.56
N PHE A 235 -7.87 -2.13 7.65
CA PHE A 235 -8.94 -3.11 7.72
C PHE A 235 -8.47 -4.52 7.35
N ILE A 236 -9.18 -5.53 7.83
CA ILE A 236 -9.02 -6.89 7.33
C ILE A 236 -9.46 -6.97 5.86
N LYS A 237 -8.82 -7.83 5.06
CA LYS A 237 -9.18 -8.07 3.66
C LYS A 237 -10.50 -8.83 3.56
N ARG A 238 -11.63 -8.11 3.62
CA ARG A 238 -13.00 -8.65 3.51
C ARG A 238 -13.34 -9.02 2.06
N GLN A 239 -12.84 -8.23 1.12
CA GLN A 239 -13.05 -8.38 -0.33
C GLN A 239 -12.40 -9.65 -0.91
N ASP A 240 -11.35 -10.16 -0.26
CA ASP A 240 -10.60 -11.36 -0.66
C ASP A 240 -11.17 -12.62 0.02
N LEU A 241 -11.61 -13.59 -0.79
CA LEU A 241 -12.18 -14.85 -0.31
C LEU A 241 -11.15 -15.77 0.36
N VAL A 242 -9.89 -15.78 -0.10
CA VAL A 242 -8.81 -16.61 0.47
C VAL A 242 -8.44 -16.09 1.85
N ASN A 243 -8.26 -14.77 1.99
CA ASN A 243 -8.08 -14.14 3.30
C ASN A 243 -9.33 -14.27 4.19
N THR A 244 -10.53 -14.43 3.60
CA THR A 244 -11.76 -14.70 4.34
C THR A 244 -11.81 -16.11 4.92
N ILE A 245 -11.39 -17.12 4.15
CA ILE A 245 -11.23 -18.50 4.63
C ILE A 245 -10.12 -18.58 5.69
N ALA A 246 -8.98 -17.90 5.47
CA ALA A 246 -7.86 -17.89 6.42
C ALA A 246 -8.23 -17.33 7.82
N ARG A 247 -9.19 -16.39 7.90
CA ARG A 247 -9.70 -15.87 9.19
C ARG A 247 -10.35 -16.94 10.06
N ALA A 248 -10.90 -18.01 9.48
CA ALA A 248 -11.46 -19.12 10.26
C ALA A 248 -10.39 -19.90 11.04
N LEU A 249 -9.13 -19.88 10.57
CA LEU A 249 -7.98 -20.50 11.27
C LEU A 249 -7.31 -19.53 12.24
N LYS A 250 -7.34 -18.23 11.95
CA LYS A 250 -6.69 -17.19 12.78
C LYS A 250 -7.53 -15.90 12.82
N PRO A 251 -8.20 -15.61 13.95
CA PRO A 251 -8.89 -14.35 14.15
C PRO A 251 -7.95 -13.14 14.03
N SER A 252 -8.43 -12.09 13.37
CA SER A 252 -7.77 -10.80 13.22
C SER A 252 -8.78 -9.67 13.46
N SER A 253 -8.29 -8.56 14.01
CA SER A 253 -9.06 -7.31 14.16
C SER A 253 -8.68 -6.33 13.06
N ASP A 254 -9.56 -5.37 12.76
CA ASP A 254 -9.14 -4.16 12.07
C ASP A 254 -8.21 -3.34 12.99
N GLN A 255 -7.27 -2.59 12.41
CA GLN A 255 -6.29 -1.80 13.16
C GLN A 255 -6.32 -0.33 12.74
N ILE A 256 -6.11 0.56 13.71
CA ILE A 256 -5.91 2.00 13.51
C ILE A 256 -4.47 2.29 13.94
N VAL A 257 -3.62 2.66 12.99
CA VAL A 257 -2.25 3.11 13.25
C VAL A 257 -2.21 4.63 13.13
N VAL A 258 -1.65 5.32 14.11
CA VAL A 258 -1.46 6.78 14.08
C VAL A 258 0.02 7.06 14.25
N THR A 259 0.63 7.59 13.20
CA THR A 259 2.04 7.98 13.15
C THR A 259 2.12 9.51 13.21
N VAL A 260 2.68 10.04 14.29
CA VAL A 260 2.88 11.46 14.51
C VAL A 260 4.36 11.78 14.31
N ASP A 261 4.67 12.53 13.27
CA ASP A 261 6.02 13.03 13.00
C ASP A 261 6.20 14.35 13.76
N MET A 262 7.11 14.35 14.73
CA MET A 262 7.36 15.49 15.61
C MET A 262 8.35 16.45 14.97
N GLU A 263 8.21 17.75 15.22
CA GLU A 263 9.17 18.74 14.75
C GLU A 263 10.56 18.51 15.40
N PRO A 264 11.68 18.53 14.65
CA PRO A 264 13.02 18.30 15.20
C PRO A 264 13.38 19.20 16.38
N ASN A 265 13.97 18.60 17.42
CA ASN A 265 14.37 19.25 18.68
C ASN A 265 13.21 19.67 19.64
N THR A 266 11.95 19.40 19.31
CA THR A 266 10.82 19.65 20.24
C THR A 266 10.70 18.58 21.33
N MET A 267 11.08 17.35 21.01
CA MET A 267 11.10 16.19 21.91
C MET A 267 12.51 15.99 22.48
N ASP A 268 12.62 15.88 23.82
CA ASP A 268 13.87 15.46 24.48
C ASP A 268 14.24 14.02 24.04
N LYS A 269 15.53 13.75 23.80
CA LYS A 269 16.00 12.47 23.24
C LYS A 269 15.65 11.27 24.15
N PHE A 270 14.72 10.42 23.75
CA PHE A 270 14.51 9.09 24.35
C PHE A 270 13.79 8.10 23.43
N VAL A 271 14.05 6.80 23.64
CA VAL A 271 13.25 5.70 23.08
C VAL A 271 12.47 4.97 24.20
N CYS A 272 11.16 4.81 24.00
CA CYS A 272 10.24 4.13 24.91
C CYS A 272 9.04 3.52 24.16
N CYS A 273 8.76 2.24 24.35
CA CYS A 273 7.57 1.56 23.81
C CYS A 273 6.83 0.77 24.90
N VAL A 274 5.51 0.89 24.91
CA VAL A 274 4.59 0.13 25.77
C VAL A 274 3.73 -0.73 24.84
N ALA A 275 3.84 -2.05 24.91
CA ALA A 275 3.18 -2.96 23.99
C ALA A 275 2.67 -4.23 24.68
N GLN A 276 1.64 -4.86 24.13
CA GLN A 276 1.18 -6.17 24.61
C GLN A 276 2.33 -7.19 24.52
N LYS A 277 2.49 -8.07 25.51
CA LYS A 277 3.64 -8.99 25.66
C LYS A 277 4.04 -9.75 24.37
N LYS A 278 3.06 -10.22 23.58
CA LYS A 278 3.29 -10.91 22.30
C LYS A 278 3.87 -9.99 21.21
N VAL A 279 3.41 -8.74 21.18
CA VAL A 279 3.75 -7.74 20.17
C VAL A 279 5.06 -7.03 20.52
N CYS A 280 5.29 -6.77 21.80
CA CYS A 280 6.56 -6.27 22.35
C CYS A 280 7.76 -7.13 21.91
N ALA A 281 7.61 -8.47 21.89
CA ALA A 281 8.65 -9.37 21.40
C ALA A 281 8.91 -9.24 19.89
N LYS A 282 7.86 -8.99 19.08
CA LYS A 282 7.98 -8.71 17.65
C LYS A 282 8.67 -7.36 17.41
N LEU A 283 8.14 -6.27 17.99
CA LEU A 283 8.67 -4.91 17.81
C LEU A 283 10.15 -4.78 18.21
N HIS A 284 10.56 -5.44 19.31
CA HIS A 284 11.96 -5.45 19.75
C HIS A 284 12.93 -6.13 18.77
N ARG A 285 12.44 -7.08 17.96
CA ARG A 285 13.23 -7.71 16.90
C ARG A 285 13.16 -6.90 15.60
N ASP A 286 11.97 -6.48 15.20
CA ASP A 286 11.64 -5.97 13.87
C ASP A 286 11.99 -4.48 13.70
N MET A 287 11.99 -3.67 14.76
CA MET A 287 12.37 -2.25 14.71
C MET A 287 13.85 -2.05 15.12
N TYR A 288 14.55 -1.12 14.44
CA TYR A 288 15.97 -0.88 14.69
C TYR A 288 16.22 -0.22 16.05
N ASP A 289 15.61 0.93 16.28
CA ASP A 289 15.70 1.75 17.49
C ASP A 289 15.39 0.98 18.78
N LEU A 290 14.28 0.26 18.83
CA LEU A 290 13.90 -0.57 19.97
C LEU A 290 14.93 -1.66 20.27
N SER A 291 15.55 -2.25 19.24
CA SER A 291 16.58 -3.26 19.44
C SER A 291 17.92 -2.67 19.89
N GLN A 292 18.25 -1.45 19.46
CA GLN A 292 19.53 -0.79 19.67
C GLN A 292 19.59 -0.04 21.01
N PHE A 293 18.50 0.63 21.41
CA PHE A 293 18.44 1.45 22.62
C PHE A 293 17.77 0.73 23.80
N CYS A 294 16.71 -0.05 23.56
CA CYS A 294 15.96 -0.74 24.61
C CYS A 294 16.47 -2.18 24.84
N THR A 295 17.68 -2.30 25.39
CA THR A 295 18.31 -3.60 25.69
C THR A 295 17.54 -4.42 26.74
N GLU A 296 16.90 -3.77 27.71
CA GLU A 296 16.16 -4.41 28.81
C GLU A 296 14.64 -4.32 28.63
N LYS A 297 13.95 -5.44 28.84
CA LYS A 297 12.48 -5.52 28.86
C LYS A 297 11.98 -5.32 30.29
N LYS A 298 11.34 -4.18 30.55
CA LYS A 298 10.78 -3.81 31.85
C LYS A 298 9.39 -4.42 32.01
N ASN A 299 9.10 -4.95 33.20
CA ASN A 299 7.76 -5.46 33.52
C ASN A 299 6.80 -4.28 33.74
N ALA A 300 5.59 -4.37 33.17
CA ALA A 300 4.59 -3.29 33.19
C ALA A 300 4.12 -2.96 34.62
N GLU A 301 4.05 -3.97 35.49
CA GLU A 301 3.73 -3.88 36.91
C GLU A 301 4.62 -2.90 37.71
N LYS A 302 5.81 -2.53 37.21
CA LYS A 302 6.68 -1.51 37.81
C LYS A 302 6.20 -0.06 37.58
N PHE A 303 5.17 0.11 36.76
CA PHE A 303 4.55 1.38 36.37
C PHE A 303 3.02 1.27 36.51
N ASP A 304 2.56 0.47 37.48
CA ASP A 304 1.18 0.12 37.81
C ASP A 304 0.34 -0.54 36.69
N LEU A 305 0.86 -0.66 35.47
CA LEU A 305 0.14 -1.12 34.28
C LEU A 305 -0.24 -2.61 34.31
N PRO A 306 -1.34 -3.00 33.62
CA PRO A 306 -1.78 -4.39 33.53
C PRO A 306 -0.71 -5.35 33.01
N SER A 307 -0.71 -6.57 33.54
CA SER A 307 0.28 -7.60 33.22
C SER A 307 0.15 -8.21 31.82
N SER A 308 -0.80 -7.74 30.99
CA SER A 308 -0.82 -8.00 29.54
C SER A 308 0.27 -7.23 28.78
N TYR A 309 0.70 -6.08 29.32
CA TYR A 309 1.70 -5.20 28.71
C TYR A 309 3.15 -5.55 29.10
N GLN A 310 4.09 -5.05 28.31
CA GLN A 310 5.53 -5.05 28.56
C GLN A 310 6.13 -3.75 28.02
N ILE A 311 7.20 -3.27 28.65
CA ILE A 311 7.79 -1.96 28.33
C ILE A 311 9.23 -2.14 27.86
N LEU A 312 9.56 -1.52 26.73
CA LEU A 312 10.91 -1.36 26.19
C LEU A 312 11.32 0.09 26.45
N SER A 313 12.39 0.34 27.22
CA SER A 313 12.78 1.71 27.53
C SER A 313 14.23 1.80 28.01
N GLU A 314 15.02 2.71 27.43
CA GLU A 314 16.36 3.03 27.94
C GLU A 314 16.34 3.91 29.19
N ILE A 315 15.32 4.75 29.37
CA ILE A 315 15.24 5.79 30.41
C ILE A 315 13.93 5.63 31.19
N GLY A 316 14.04 5.21 32.46
CA GLY A 316 12.87 5.02 33.32
C GLY A 316 12.12 6.33 33.63
N GLU A 317 12.84 7.44 33.74
CA GLU A 317 12.26 8.78 33.95
C GLU A 317 11.31 9.17 32.80
N ALA A 318 11.72 8.96 31.54
CA ALA A 318 10.89 9.22 30.37
C ALA A 318 9.62 8.36 30.37
N THR A 319 9.75 7.07 30.70
CA THR A 319 8.61 6.16 30.84
C THR A 319 7.63 6.64 31.92
N SER A 320 8.11 7.05 33.10
CA SER A 320 7.26 7.58 34.17
C SER A 320 6.65 8.95 33.85
N ALA A 321 7.31 9.75 33.01
CA ALA A 321 6.79 11.04 32.56
C ALA A 321 5.69 10.87 31.50
N VAL A 322 5.83 9.91 30.59
CA VAL A 322 4.87 9.61 29.51
C VAL A 322 3.65 8.84 30.03
N ILE A 323 3.85 7.81 30.85
CA ILE A 323 2.76 6.98 31.42
C ILE A 323 2.21 7.70 32.66
N ASP A 324 1.53 8.83 32.44
CA ASP A 324 0.86 9.56 33.52
C ASP A 324 -0.50 8.94 33.89
N LYS A 325 -1.16 9.50 34.92
CA LYS A 325 -2.43 8.98 35.44
C LYS A 325 -3.57 8.91 34.41
N ARG A 326 -3.55 9.72 33.34
CA ARG A 326 -4.55 9.67 32.26
C ARG A 326 -4.22 8.54 31.29
N VAL A 327 -2.97 8.47 30.84
CA VAL A 327 -2.49 7.40 29.94
C VAL A 327 -2.66 6.03 30.60
N TYR A 328 -2.32 5.92 31.89
CA TYR A 328 -2.60 4.74 32.73
C TYR A 328 -4.08 4.34 32.73
N HIS A 329 -4.99 5.27 33.06
CA HIS A 329 -6.42 4.98 33.13
C HIS A 329 -6.97 4.51 31.76
N ILE A 330 -6.52 5.10 30.66
CA ILE A 330 -6.90 4.68 29.30
C ILE A 330 -6.34 3.30 28.97
N LEU A 331 -5.07 3.02 29.26
CA LEU A 331 -4.46 1.70 29.02
C LEU A 331 -5.13 0.57 29.81
N THR A 332 -5.58 0.84 31.05
CA THR A 332 -6.34 -0.14 31.85
C THR A 332 -7.80 -0.25 31.42
N LYS A 333 -8.46 0.84 31.02
CA LYS A 333 -9.87 0.83 30.56
C LYS A 333 -10.04 0.18 29.17
N TYR A 334 -9.07 0.39 28.28
CA TYR A 334 -9.06 -0.13 26.91
C TYR A 334 -8.00 -1.23 26.74
N GLU A 335 -7.78 -2.03 27.79
CA GLU A 335 -6.83 -3.15 27.80
C GLU A 335 -7.14 -4.13 26.65
N GLY A 336 -6.10 -4.54 25.92
CA GLY A 336 -6.23 -5.43 24.76
C GLY A 336 -6.62 -4.73 23.45
N LEU A 337 -7.25 -3.55 23.51
CA LEU A 337 -7.50 -2.70 22.33
C LEU A 337 -6.23 -1.92 21.95
N VAL A 338 -5.56 -1.28 22.91
CA VAL A 338 -4.23 -0.70 22.65
C VAL A 338 -3.21 -1.82 22.42
N GLU A 339 -2.66 -1.93 21.20
CA GLU A 339 -1.68 -2.95 20.83
C GLU A 339 -0.27 -2.52 21.25
N TYR A 340 0.12 -1.32 20.83
CA TYR A 340 1.34 -0.66 21.26
C TYR A 340 1.26 0.87 21.18
N ILE A 341 2.11 1.53 21.96
CA ILE A 341 2.47 2.94 21.83
C ILE A 341 4.00 3.03 21.83
N HIS A 342 4.58 3.68 20.83
CA HIS A 342 6.00 3.81 20.60
C HIS A 342 6.40 5.29 20.50
N PHE A 343 7.39 5.70 21.29
CA PHE A 343 8.01 7.02 21.27
C PHE A 343 9.49 6.81 20.93
N SER A 344 10.01 7.49 19.91
CA SER A 344 11.41 7.36 19.51
C SER A 344 11.91 8.64 18.87
N ASP A 345 13.01 9.21 19.40
CA ASP A 345 13.76 10.29 18.75
C ASP A 345 14.59 9.82 17.55
N MET A 346 14.81 8.51 17.44
CA MET A 346 15.70 7.87 16.46
C MET A 346 14.95 6.92 15.52
N TYR A 347 13.67 7.16 15.25
CA TYR A 347 12.88 6.25 14.42
C TYR A 347 13.42 6.22 12.98
N SER A 348 13.80 5.02 12.54
CA SER A 348 14.44 4.77 11.24
C SER A 348 13.68 3.71 10.41
N GLY A 349 12.40 3.50 10.71
CA GLY A 349 11.59 2.45 10.11
C GLY A 349 11.86 1.03 10.65
N PRO A 350 11.16 0.01 10.10
CA PRO A 350 11.49 -1.39 10.29
C PRO A 350 12.91 -1.70 9.82
N LYS A 351 13.51 -2.77 10.36
CA LYS A 351 14.75 -3.31 9.79
C LYS A 351 14.50 -3.92 8.42
N ASN A 352 15.27 -3.50 7.43
CA ASN A 352 15.43 -4.24 6.18
C ASN A 352 15.91 -5.66 6.53
N GLN A 353 15.35 -6.68 5.87
CA GLN A 353 15.77 -8.07 6.07
C GLN A 353 17.01 -8.43 5.24
N ASP A 354 17.33 -7.62 4.24
CA ASP A 354 18.58 -7.73 3.48
C ASP A 354 19.77 -7.42 4.39
N GLU A 355 20.69 -8.37 4.54
CA GLU A 355 21.86 -8.28 5.43
C GLU A 355 22.91 -7.24 4.99
N SER A 356 22.63 -6.48 3.93
CA SER A 356 23.43 -5.36 3.46
C SER A 356 23.34 -4.18 4.45
N VAL A 357 24.15 -4.22 5.51
CA VAL A 357 24.33 -3.10 6.46
C VAL A 357 24.50 -1.81 5.65
N PRO A 358 23.61 -0.81 5.81
CA PRO A 358 23.57 0.34 4.91
C PRO A 358 24.86 1.17 5.07
N GLN A 359 25.45 1.60 3.95
CA GLN A 359 26.75 2.29 3.99
C GLN A 359 26.70 3.70 4.59
N LYS A 360 25.50 4.29 4.66
CA LYS A 360 25.15 5.58 5.26
C LYS A 360 24.19 5.31 6.41
N MET A 361 24.26 6.10 7.50
CA MET A 361 23.27 6.00 8.57
C MET A 361 21.86 6.21 8.00
N PRO A 362 20.86 5.40 8.41
CA PRO A 362 19.48 5.62 7.99
C PRO A 362 18.99 6.98 8.49
N ALA A 363 18.11 7.63 7.75
CA ALA A 363 17.51 8.90 8.18
C ALA A 363 16.62 8.63 9.40
N SER A 364 17.03 9.14 10.55
CA SER A 364 16.31 9.05 11.82
C SER A 364 15.50 10.31 12.06
N ARG A 365 14.21 10.17 12.39
CA ARG A 365 13.31 11.28 12.74
C ARG A 365 12.58 11.01 14.07
N PRO A 366 12.18 12.05 14.82
CA PRO A 366 11.42 11.86 16.06
C PRO A 366 9.94 11.58 15.76
N VAL A 367 9.44 10.43 16.21
CA VAL A 367 8.10 9.92 15.89
C VAL A 367 7.40 9.35 17.11
N ILE A 368 6.09 9.55 17.18
CA ILE A 368 5.20 8.85 18.11
C ILE A 368 4.21 8.00 17.32
N ILE A 369 4.25 6.68 17.48
CA ILE A 369 3.38 5.72 16.78
C ILE A 369 2.44 5.05 17.79
N PHE A 370 1.15 5.09 17.52
CA PHE A 370 0.11 4.38 18.26
C PHE A 370 -0.50 3.31 17.36
N CYS A 371 -0.78 2.12 17.90
CA CYS A 371 -1.58 1.11 17.21
C CYS A 371 -2.71 0.61 18.11
N PHE A 372 -3.93 0.70 17.61
CA PHE A 372 -5.14 0.25 18.28
C PHE A 372 -5.85 -0.83 17.43
N ASN A 373 -6.14 -1.97 18.04
CA ASN A 373 -7.11 -2.92 17.50
C ASN A 373 -8.51 -2.37 17.74
N VAL A 374 -9.34 -2.36 16.70
CA VAL A 374 -10.76 -1.98 16.83
C VAL A 374 -11.53 -3.13 17.51
N PRO A 375 -12.57 -2.84 18.33
CA PRO A 375 -13.48 -3.85 18.87
C PRO A 375 -14.11 -4.77 17.81
N GLY A 376 -14.73 -5.87 18.27
CA GLY A 376 -15.44 -6.82 17.40
C GLY A 376 -14.59 -7.91 16.75
N ARG A 377 -13.25 -7.87 16.83
CA ARG A 377 -12.33 -8.93 16.31
C ARG A 377 -12.63 -9.34 14.85
N GLY A 378 -12.86 -8.33 14.00
CA GLY A 378 -13.20 -8.49 12.58
C GLY A 378 -14.70 -8.47 12.28
N HIS A 379 -15.57 -8.62 13.29
CA HIS A 379 -17.02 -8.39 13.21
C HIS A 379 -17.41 -6.95 13.61
N THR A 380 -16.51 -6.01 13.29
CA THR A 380 -16.57 -4.58 13.60
C THR A 380 -17.76 -3.87 12.93
N ASN A 381 -18.38 -2.96 13.67
CA ASN A 381 -19.50 -2.11 13.25
C ASN A 381 -19.12 -0.62 13.30
N THR A 382 -20.02 0.26 12.85
CA THR A 382 -19.78 1.73 12.83
C THR A 382 -19.64 2.31 14.24
N ALA A 383 -20.50 1.91 15.18
CA ALA A 383 -20.42 2.34 16.58
C ALA A 383 -19.12 1.92 17.29
N ASP A 384 -18.49 0.81 16.87
CA ASP A 384 -17.18 0.42 17.40
C ASP A 384 -16.10 1.45 17.03
N MET A 385 -16.18 2.07 15.85
CA MET A 385 -15.26 3.13 15.42
C MET A 385 -15.42 4.39 16.26
N GLU A 386 -16.66 4.84 16.46
CA GLU A 386 -16.97 6.02 17.28
C GLU A 386 -16.50 5.82 18.74
N SER A 387 -16.56 4.59 19.26
CA SER A 387 -16.08 4.24 20.60
C SER A 387 -14.57 4.50 20.83
N MET A 388 -13.79 4.65 19.75
CA MET A 388 -12.35 4.92 19.79
C MET A 388 -12.00 6.40 20.06
N LYS A 389 -12.97 7.33 20.07
CA LYS A 389 -12.75 8.78 20.28
C LYS A 389 -11.88 9.11 21.51
N PRO A 390 -11.98 8.41 22.67
CA PRO A 390 -11.09 8.61 23.82
C PRO A 390 -9.64 8.16 23.60
N LEU A 391 -9.38 7.23 22.70
CA LEU A 391 -8.02 6.82 22.32
C LEU A 391 -7.37 7.90 21.44
N MET A 392 -8.11 8.51 20.51
CA MET A 392 -7.63 9.68 19.78
C MET A 392 -7.38 10.88 20.70
N GLN A 393 -8.21 11.09 21.73
CA GLN A 393 -7.93 12.11 22.77
C GLN A 393 -6.66 11.82 23.58
N MET A 394 -6.34 10.54 23.84
CA MET A 394 -5.07 10.15 24.48
C MET A 394 -3.86 10.51 23.61
N ILE A 395 -3.95 10.40 22.28
CA ILE A 395 -2.86 10.77 21.35
C ILE A 395 -2.49 12.25 21.54
N PHE A 396 -3.48 13.15 21.50
CA PHE A 396 -3.23 14.58 21.68
C PHE A 396 -2.68 14.92 23.07
N HIS A 397 -3.18 14.25 24.12
CA HIS A 397 -2.59 14.36 25.46
C HIS A 397 -1.12 13.91 25.50
N CYS A 398 -0.77 12.83 24.78
CA CYS A 398 0.61 12.35 24.68
C CYS A 398 1.53 13.31 23.88
N ILE A 399 1.07 13.87 22.75
CA ILE A 399 1.81 14.89 21.98
C ILE A 399 2.09 16.12 22.86
N ASP A 400 1.06 16.64 23.53
CA ASP A 400 1.16 17.79 24.43
C ASP A 400 1.97 17.50 25.70
N LYS A 401 2.13 16.22 26.06
CA LYS A 401 2.97 15.78 27.17
C LYS A 401 4.44 15.69 26.76
N VAL A 402 4.73 15.11 25.60
CA VAL A 402 6.09 14.90 25.09
C VAL A 402 6.77 16.21 24.70
N SER A 403 6.03 17.14 24.09
CA SER A 403 6.51 18.50 23.76
C SER A 403 6.75 19.41 24.97
N ARG A 404 6.24 19.05 26.16
CA ARG A 404 6.36 19.86 27.40
C ARG A 404 7.23 19.21 28.47
N MET A 405 7.45 17.90 28.42
CA MET A 405 8.33 17.22 29.37
C MET A 405 9.78 17.57 29.10
N GLN A 406 10.55 17.74 30.16
CA GLN A 406 11.99 17.87 30.10
C GLN A 406 12.61 16.84 31.03
N LEU A 407 13.54 16.05 30.51
CA LEU A 407 14.29 15.08 31.28
C LEU A 407 15.33 15.76 32.16
N SER A 408 15.72 15.10 33.24
CA SER A 408 16.83 15.49 34.10
C SER A 408 18.14 15.61 33.30
N LYS A 409 19.10 16.39 33.83
CA LYS A 409 20.42 16.54 33.20
C LYS A 409 21.12 15.18 33.03
N ASP A 410 20.94 14.29 33.99
CA ASP A 410 21.54 12.96 34.00
C ASP A 410 20.87 12.02 32.98
N ALA A 411 19.53 12.09 32.85
CA ALA A 411 18.80 11.36 31.82
C ALA A 411 19.16 11.84 30.40
N ARG A 412 19.26 13.16 30.17
CA ARG A 412 19.73 13.70 28.88
C ARG A 412 21.17 13.30 28.57
N GLN A 413 22.08 13.37 29.54
CA GLN A 413 23.46 12.91 29.35
C GLN A 413 23.51 11.39 29.06
N LYS A 414 22.62 10.59 29.66
CA LYS A 414 22.49 9.15 29.36
C LYS A 414 21.98 8.92 27.93
N ALA A 415 20.92 9.64 27.51
CA ALA A 415 20.37 9.56 26.15
C ALA A 415 21.45 9.86 25.11
N GLU A 416 22.13 11.00 25.27
CA GLU A 416 23.19 11.48 24.38
C GLU A 416 24.36 10.47 24.30
N ARG A 417 24.82 9.97 25.45
CA ARG A 417 25.86 8.91 25.49
C ARG A 417 25.40 7.60 24.82
N ASN A 418 24.10 7.29 24.85
CA ASN A 418 23.55 6.14 24.12
C ASN A 418 23.52 6.39 22.60
N ARG A 419 23.22 7.61 22.14
CA ARG A 419 23.27 7.98 20.70
C ARG A 419 24.69 7.89 20.16
N GLN A 420 25.65 8.50 20.86
CA GLN A 420 27.08 8.47 20.50
C GLN A 420 27.61 7.02 20.40
N LYS A 421 27.26 6.14 21.34
CA LYS A 421 27.59 4.71 21.26
C LYS A 421 26.96 3.98 20.07
N ALA A 422 25.74 4.35 19.67
CA ALA A 422 25.09 3.75 18.51
C ALA A 422 25.75 4.21 17.20
N GLU A 423 26.13 5.48 17.12
CA GLU A 423 26.92 6.04 16.01
C GLU A 423 28.32 5.40 15.93
N GLU A 424 29.06 5.31 17.04
CA GLU A 424 30.34 4.59 17.12
C GLU A 424 30.23 3.13 16.66
N ALA A 425 29.18 2.41 17.11
CA ALA A 425 28.92 1.03 16.72
C ALA A 425 28.61 0.91 15.22
N PHE A 426 27.79 1.81 14.68
CA PHE A 426 27.47 1.88 13.26
C PHE A 426 28.72 2.16 12.41
N LEU A 427 29.49 3.20 12.75
CA LEU A 427 30.72 3.58 12.04
C LEU A 427 31.74 2.44 12.07
N LYS A 428 31.88 1.74 13.20
CA LYS A 428 32.74 0.56 13.33
C LYS A 428 32.27 -0.61 12.46
N ALA A 429 30.96 -0.89 12.42
CA ALA A 429 30.39 -1.95 11.58
C ALA A 429 30.56 -1.63 10.09
N ALA A 430 30.20 -0.42 9.65
CA ALA A 430 30.37 0.03 8.27
C ALA A 430 31.84 0.05 7.84
N HIS A 431 32.77 0.43 8.73
CA HIS A 431 34.21 0.35 8.45
C HIS A 431 34.69 -1.10 8.32
N ALA A 432 34.25 -2.02 9.18
CA ALA A 432 34.58 -3.44 9.08
C ALA A 432 34.08 -4.06 7.77
N GLN A 433 32.81 -3.83 7.42
CA GLN A 433 32.19 -4.29 6.16
C GLN A 433 32.93 -3.73 4.93
N ARG A 434 33.31 -2.44 4.93
CA ARG A 434 34.13 -1.83 3.86
C ARG A 434 35.52 -2.46 3.77
N GLN A 435 36.16 -2.79 4.90
CA GLN A 435 37.44 -3.49 4.92
C GLN A 435 37.33 -4.93 4.42
N GLU A 436 36.23 -5.62 4.71
CA GLU A 436 35.98 -6.99 4.25
C GLU A 436 35.70 -7.01 2.75
N ALA A 437 34.77 -6.19 2.24
CA ALA A 437 34.50 -6.09 0.81
C ALA A 437 35.75 -5.68 0.00
N ALA A 438 36.60 -4.80 0.56
CA ALA A 438 37.89 -4.46 -0.04
C ALA A 438 38.93 -5.60 0.01
N GLN A 439 38.82 -6.55 0.95
CA GLN A 439 39.64 -7.76 1.00
C GLN A 439 39.14 -8.82 0.03
N GLN A 440 37.83 -9.08 0.00
CA GLN A 440 37.17 -10.01 -0.92
C GLN A 440 37.49 -9.64 -2.37
N ARG A 441 37.25 -8.38 -2.80
CA ARG A 441 37.60 -7.88 -4.15
C ARG A 441 39.11 -7.98 -4.47
N ARG A 442 39.98 -7.91 -3.47
CA ARG A 442 41.45 -8.09 -3.62
C ARG A 442 41.89 -9.54 -3.67
N GLU A 443 41.08 -10.48 -3.20
CA GLU A 443 41.30 -11.90 -3.36
C GLU A 443 40.71 -12.39 -4.68
N GLU A 444 39.46 -12.04 -4.98
CA GLU A 444 38.78 -12.30 -6.24
C GLU A 444 39.62 -11.87 -7.45
N LYS A 445 40.09 -10.61 -7.47
CA LYS A 445 40.98 -10.14 -8.54
C LYS A 445 42.28 -10.96 -8.65
N ARG A 446 42.84 -11.43 -7.52
CA ARG A 446 44.06 -12.27 -7.52
C ARG A 446 43.76 -13.69 -8.01
N ARG A 447 42.56 -14.21 -7.71
CA ARG A 447 42.06 -15.51 -8.16
C ARG A 447 41.84 -15.48 -9.67
N ALA A 448 41.14 -14.46 -10.19
CA ALA A 448 40.92 -14.24 -11.61
C ALA A 448 42.24 -13.94 -12.38
N GLU A 449 43.17 -13.18 -11.80
CA GLU A 449 44.51 -13.01 -12.38
C GLU A 449 45.24 -14.36 -12.48
N LYS A 450 45.24 -15.17 -11.41
CA LYS A 450 45.88 -16.50 -11.43
C LYS A 450 45.22 -17.46 -12.42
N GLU A 451 43.89 -17.49 -12.47
CA GLU A 451 43.11 -18.32 -13.38
C GLU A 451 43.36 -17.95 -14.84
N LYS A 452 43.42 -16.65 -15.16
CA LYS A 452 43.81 -16.19 -16.49
C LYS A 452 45.23 -16.58 -16.90
N ILE A 453 46.20 -16.56 -15.97
CA ILE A 453 47.57 -17.04 -16.25
C ILE A 453 47.61 -18.57 -16.39
N MET A 454 46.78 -19.32 -15.64
CA MET A 454 46.68 -20.78 -15.77
C MET A 454 46.04 -21.22 -17.09
N ASN A 455 45.25 -20.34 -17.72
CA ASN A 455 44.58 -20.56 -19.00
C ASN A 455 45.25 -19.77 -20.16
N GLU A 456 46.56 -19.51 -20.11
CA GLU A 456 47.31 -18.97 -21.25
C GLU A 456 48.40 -19.97 -21.70
N ASP A 457 48.28 -20.44 -22.95
CA ASP A 457 49.02 -21.60 -23.50
C ASP A 457 50.53 -21.38 -23.74
N ASP A 458 51.10 -20.25 -23.30
CA ASP A 458 52.46 -19.81 -23.64
C ASP A 458 53.44 -20.00 -22.45
N PRO A 459 54.25 -21.08 -22.44
CA PRO A 459 54.95 -21.54 -21.23
C PRO A 459 56.03 -20.57 -20.72
N ASP A 460 56.64 -19.75 -21.58
CA ASP A 460 57.65 -18.79 -21.15
C ASP A 460 57.05 -17.51 -20.55
N LYS A 461 55.79 -17.18 -20.87
CA LYS A 461 55.05 -16.13 -20.13
C LYS A 461 54.78 -16.56 -18.70
N THR A 462 54.33 -17.80 -18.51
CA THR A 462 53.95 -18.35 -17.20
C THR A 462 55.12 -18.37 -16.23
N ARG A 463 56.27 -18.94 -16.63
CA ARG A 463 57.52 -18.91 -15.83
C ARG A 463 57.92 -17.48 -15.41
N LYS A 464 57.85 -16.53 -16.36
CA LYS A 464 58.23 -15.12 -16.16
C LYS A 464 57.23 -14.36 -15.27
N TRP A 465 56.02 -14.88 -15.11
CA TRP A 465 55.02 -14.40 -14.14
C TRP A 465 55.26 -15.01 -12.76
N GLU A 466 55.49 -16.32 -12.65
CA GLU A 466 55.78 -17.03 -11.38
C GLU A 466 57.03 -16.48 -10.68
N GLU A 467 58.14 -16.29 -11.39
CA GLU A 467 59.35 -15.67 -10.84
C GLU A 467 59.07 -14.26 -10.29
N ARG A 468 58.16 -13.52 -10.93
CA ARG A 468 57.77 -12.16 -10.54
C ARG A 468 56.82 -12.15 -9.34
N GLU A 469 55.92 -13.11 -9.20
CA GLU A 469 55.09 -13.28 -8.00
C GLU A 469 55.95 -13.73 -6.82
N ASN A 470 56.77 -14.77 -6.98
CA ASN A 470 57.65 -15.29 -5.92
C ASN A 470 58.59 -14.18 -5.39
N LYS A 471 59.14 -13.35 -6.28
CA LYS A 471 59.95 -12.17 -5.92
C LYS A 471 59.15 -11.02 -5.29
N ARG A 472 57.84 -10.93 -5.50
CA ARG A 472 56.94 -10.03 -4.73
C ARG A 472 56.67 -10.59 -3.34
N ASP A 473 56.47 -11.90 -3.21
CA ASP A 473 56.10 -12.52 -1.92
C ASP A 473 57.28 -12.68 -0.97
N LEU A 474 58.51 -12.91 -1.47
CA LEU A 474 59.72 -12.74 -0.67
C LEU A 474 59.81 -11.32 -0.08
N LYS A 475 59.45 -10.28 -0.85
CA LYS A 475 59.42 -8.89 -0.38
C LYS A 475 58.26 -8.58 0.58
N LYS A 476 57.14 -9.31 0.52
CA LYS A 476 56.06 -9.22 1.53
C LYS A 476 56.46 -9.89 2.85
N LYS A 477 57.20 -11.02 2.78
CA LYS A 477 57.65 -11.80 3.94
C LYS A 477 58.83 -11.16 4.69
N GLN A 478 59.57 -10.24 4.07
CA GLN A 478 60.59 -9.45 4.76
C GLN A 478 59.94 -8.49 5.79
N PRO A 479 60.35 -8.52 7.08
CA PRO A 479 59.74 -7.71 8.11
C PRO A 479 60.07 -6.22 7.89
N LYS A 480 59.03 -5.38 7.79
CA LYS A 480 59.19 -3.93 7.71
C LYS A 480 59.68 -3.39 9.06
N MET A 481 60.95 -3.01 9.13
CA MET A 481 61.53 -2.34 10.30
C MET A 481 60.74 -1.06 10.62
N LYS A 482 60.06 -1.03 11.78
CA LYS A 482 59.45 0.20 12.29
C LYS A 482 60.56 1.15 12.72
N ARG A 483 60.67 2.30 12.06
CA ARG A 483 61.59 3.37 12.46
C ARG A 483 61.08 3.98 13.76
N MET A 484 61.75 3.68 14.88
CA MET A 484 61.43 4.33 16.16
C MET A 484 61.78 5.82 16.07
N THR A 485 60.78 6.67 16.23
CA THR A 485 60.95 8.09 16.48
C THR A 485 61.18 8.28 17.97
N LEU A 486 62.38 8.73 18.36
CA LEU A 486 62.59 9.27 19.70
C LEU A 486 62.11 10.72 19.72
N SER A 487 61.19 11.02 20.64
CA SER A 487 60.83 12.35 21.14
C SER A 487 60.22 12.19 22.53
#